data_AF-A0A971FDV8-F1
#
_entry.id   AF-A0A971FDV8-F1
#
_cell.length_a   1.000
_cell.length_b   1.000
_cell.length_c   1.000
_cell.angle_alpha   90.00
_cell.angle_beta   90.00
_cell.angle_gamma   90.00
#
_symmetry.space_group_name_H-M   'P 1'
#
loop_
_entity.id
_entity.type
_entity.pdbx_description
1 polymer ?
#
loop_
_entity_poly.entity_id
_entity_poly.type
_entity_poly.pdbx_seq_one_letter_code
_entity_poly.pdbx_strand_id
1 'polypeptide(L)'
;MGHRVEDTQGMWQERSSVRNSYDHGQRVKRGQRVAVQQGRYGTGPAPYGYKRLNDSSGALVIEDREAEVVRIIFREYLRTRSTGKVVDYLHSRNIFTRKGNKWSRQAIAIILSNRTYRGRVSYGDIETEGLHEPIIEPAQFYKANAIKEEKSRTGSKR
;
A
#
# COMPACT_ATOMS: atom_id res chain seq x y z
N MET A 1 -20.58 64.35 31.71
CA MET A 1 -20.72 64.62 30.27
C MET A 1 -19.41 64.28 29.56
N GLY A 2 -19.46 63.51 28.47
CA GLY A 2 -18.44 63.58 27.41
C GLY A 2 -17.39 62.48 27.37
N HIS A 3 -17.75 61.33 26.81
CA HIS A 3 -16.84 60.37 26.17
C HIS A 3 -16.06 61.03 25.01
N ARG A 4 -14.81 60.63 24.79
CA ARG A 4 -14.37 60.05 23.49
C ARG A 4 -12.96 59.44 23.60
N VAL A 5 -12.96 58.11 23.57
CA VAL A 5 -11.87 57.21 23.16
C VAL A 5 -11.46 57.53 21.72
N GLU A 6 -10.17 57.40 21.38
CA GLU A 6 -9.73 56.83 20.09
C GLU A 6 -8.44 56.04 20.31
N ASP A 7 -8.65 54.76 20.60
CA ASP A 7 -7.69 53.67 20.54
C ASP A 7 -7.13 53.54 19.11
N THR A 8 -5.82 53.66 18.94
CA THR A 8 -5.11 53.22 17.73
C THR A 8 -4.46 51.85 17.92
N GLN A 9 -5.15 50.94 18.63
CA GLN A 9 -4.79 49.53 18.73
C GLN A 9 -5.67 48.70 17.78
N GLY A 10 -5.73 49.09 16.50
CA GLY A 10 -6.62 48.51 15.51
C GLY A 10 -5.89 48.09 14.24
N MET A 11 -4.83 47.28 14.34
CA MET A 11 -4.27 46.66 13.16
C MET A 11 -3.63 45.29 13.47
N TRP A 12 -4.18 44.28 12.77
CA TRP A 12 -3.67 42.92 12.59
C TRP A 12 -3.95 41.91 13.71
N GLN A 13 -5.18 41.44 13.83
CA GLN A 13 -5.44 40.02 14.09
C GLN A 13 -6.61 39.50 13.24
N GLU A 14 -6.46 39.57 11.93
CA GLU A 14 -7.22 38.70 11.03
C GLU A 14 -6.28 38.17 9.94
N ARG A 15 -5.90 36.88 10.08
CA ARG A 15 -5.52 35.91 9.00
C ARG A 15 -4.78 34.67 9.53
N SER A 16 -5.17 34.14 10.67
CA SER A 16 -4.56 32.94 11.25
C SER A 16 -5.43 31.69 11.08
N SER A 17 -5.87 31.34 9.85
CA SER A 17 -6.54 30.03 9.67
C SER A 17 -6.46 29.40 8.26
N VAL A 18 -5.43 29.70 7.45
CA VAL A 18 -5.27 29.05 6.13
C VAL A 18 -3.88 28.41 5.91
N ARG A 19 -2.98 28.46 6.91
CA ARG A 19 -1.58 28.02 6.73
C ARG A 19 -1.24 26.63 7.32
N ASN A 20 -2.14 25.98 8.03
CA ASN A 20 -1.82 24.77 8.79
C ASN A 20 -1.97 23.45 7.98
N SER A 21 -2.93 23.37 7.05
CA SER A 21 -3.21 22.13 6.30
C SER A 21 -2.18 21.81 5.20
N TYR A 22 -1.61 22.83 4.55
CA TYR A 22 -0.62 22.67 3.49
C TYR A 22 0.74 22.16 4.01
N ASP A 23 1.15 22.58 5.21
CA ASP A 23 2.39 22.13 5.85
C ASP A 23 2.31 20.66 6.30
N HIS A 24 1.16 20.26 6.86
CA HIS A 24 0.98 18.90 7.37
C HIS A 24 1.08 17.83 6.29
N GLY A 25 0.44 18.05 5.13
CA GLY A 25 0.51 17.12 4.00
C GLY A 25 1.92 16.95 3.45
N GLN A 26 2.68 18.04 3.33
CA GLN A 26 4.07 18.00 2.83
C GLN A 26 5.00 17.28 3.82
N ARG A 27 4.80 17.49 5.12
CA ARG A 27 5.54 16.79 6.18
C ARG A 27 5.28 15.28 6.17
N VAL A 28 4.03 14.85 6.00
CA VAL A 28 3.69 13.42 5.87
C VAL A 28 4.36 12.82 4.64
N LYS A 29 4.27 13.46 3.46
CA LYS A 29 4.92 12.98 2.22
C LYS A 29 6.43 12.84 2.39
N ARG A 30 7.07 13.84 3.00
CA ARG A 30 8.52 13.81 3.29
C ARG A 30 8.88 12.66 4.23
N GLY A 31 8.10 12.46 5.29
CA GLY A 31 8.30 11.34 6.23
C GLY A 31 8.17 9.98 5.55
N GLN A 32 7.16 9.78 4.71
CA GLN A 32 6.97 8.55 3.94
C GLN A 32 8.14 8.29 2.98
N ARG A 33 8.62 9.35 2.31
CA ARG A 33 9.75 9.25 1.40
C ARG A 33 11.04 8.84 2.13
N VAL A 34 11.33 9.47 3.28
CA VAL A 34 12.49 9.11 4.12
C VAL A 34 12.39 7.67 4.65
N ALA A 35 11.20 7.24 5.07
CA ALA A 35 10.99 5.87 5.54
C ALA A 35 11.32 4.84 4.44
N VAL A 36 10.81 5.03 3.22
CA VAL A 36 11.08 4.12 2.09
C VAL A 36 12.55 4.16 1.66
N GLN A 37 13.22 5.31 1.72
CA GLN A 37 14.67 5.40 1.47
C GLN A 37 15.48 4.57 2.48
N GLN A 38 14.96 4.37 3.68
CA GLN A 38 15.58 3.55 4.73
C GLN A 38 15.05 2.11 4.73
N GLY A 39 14.34 1.69 3.69
CA GLY A 39 13.78 0.34 3.58
C GLY A 39 12.58 0.06 4.50
N ARG A 40 12.08 1.07 5.22
CA ARG A 40 10.92 0.95 6.12
C ARG A 40 9.62 1.07 5.35
N TYR A 41 8.63 0.25 5.73
CA TYR A 41 7.30 0.31 5.15
C TYR A 41 6.51 1.51 5.69
N GLY A 42 6.60 2.63 4.99
CA GLY A 42 5.96 3.91 5.35
C GLY A 42 4.56 4.13 4.77
N THR A 43 4.01 3.18 4.00
CA THR A 43 2.85 3.44 3.13
C THR A 43 1.59 2.74 3.63
N GLY A 44 0.77 3.46 4.40
CA GLY A 44 -0.58 3.01 4.78
C GLY A 44 -0.62 1.69 5.59
N PRO A 45 -1.76 0.97 5.54
CA PRO A 45 -1.93 -0.29 6.25
C PRO A 45 -0.94 -1.38 5.79
N ALA A 46 -0.61 -2.31 6.69
CA ALA A 46 0.18 -3.48 6.34
C ALA A 46 -0.54 -4.30 5.25
N PRO A 47 0.18 -4.71 4.17
CA PRO A 47 -0.39 -5.57 3.14
C PRO A 47 -0.89 -6.89 3.74
N TYR A 48 -1.81 -7.55 3.04
CA TYR A 48 -2.28 -8.88 3.42
C TYR A 48 -1.09 -9.86 3.46
N GLY A 49 -0.99 -10.74 4.46
CA GLY A 49 0.22 -11.58 4.63
C GLY A 49 1.29 -10.97 5.52
N TYR A 50 1.18 -9.69 5.88
CA TYR A 50 2.04 -9.03 6.84
C TYR A 50 1.22 -8.39 7.96
N LYS A 51 1.85 -8.26 9.14
CA LYS A 51 1.41 -7.42 10.25
C LYS A 51 2.49 -6.39 10.56
N ARG A 52 2.07 -5.22 11.03
CA ARG A 52 2.99 -4.17 11.49
C ARG A 52 3.26 -4.42 12.98
N LEU A 53 4.52 -4.43 13.38
CA LEU A 53 4.86 -4.46 14.80
C LEU A 53 4.43 -3.15 15.47
N ASN A 54 3.89 -3.27 16.69
CA ASN A 54 3.50 -2.13 17.52
C ASN A 54 4.69 -1.59 18.32
N ASP A 55 5.86 -1.51 17.69
CA ASP A 55 7.08 -0.95 18.28
C ASP A 55 7.49 0.34 17.56
N SER A 56 8.59 0.94 17.99
CA SER A 56 9.15 2.14 17.37
C SER A 56 9.71 1.90 15.96
N SER A 57 9.95 0.63 15.58
CA SER A 57 10.43 0.27 14.25
C SER A 57 9.30 0.33 13.21
N GLY A 58 8.08 -0.06 13.62
CA GLY A 58 6.94 -0.21 12.74
C GLY A 58 7.20 -1.19 11.60
N ALA A 59 8.08 -2.18 11.82
CA ALA A 59 8.49 -3.16 10.83
C ALA A 59 7.32 -4.05 10.38
N LEU A 60 7.38 -4.51 9.13
CA LEU A 60 6.48 -5.55 8.64
C LEU A 60 7.08 -6.92 9.00
N VAL A 61 6.26 -7.75 9.64
CA VAL A 61 6.58 -9.15 9.90
C VAL A 61 5.52 -10.03 9.24
N ILE A 62 5.93 -11.23 8.85
CA ILE A 62 5.06 -12.20 8.18
C ILE A 62 3.94 -12.64 9.14
N GLU A 63 2.73 -12.71 8.61
CA GLU A 63 1.60 -13.37 9.27
C GLU A 63 1.33 -14.67 8.53
N ASP A 64 1.79 -15.79 9.09
CA ASP A 64 1.94 -17.07 8.40
C ASP A 64 0.66 -17.54 7.69
N ARG A 65 -0.49 -17.41 8.36
CA ARG A 65 -1.78 -17.85 7.80
C ARG A 65 -2.16 -17.07 6.54
N GLU A 66 -1.95 -15.76 6.56
CA GLU A 66 -2.26 -14.91 5.42
C GLU A 66 -1.18 -14.97 4.35
N ALA A 67 0.08 -15.13 4.75
CA ALA A 67 1.21 -15.28 3.84
C ALA A 67 1.06 -16.55 3.00
N GLU A 68 0.56 -17.64 3.59
CA GLU A 68 0.24 -18.84 2.83
C GLU A 68 -0.83 -18.59 1.77
N VAL A 69 -1.86 -17.81 2.09
CA VAL A 69 -2.88 -17.40 1.10
C VAL A 69 -2.26 -16.56 -0.02
N VAL A 70 -1.30 -15.68 0.28
CA VAL A 70 -0.54 -14.95 -0.76
C VAL A 70 0.23 -15.93 -1.67
N ARG A 71 0.92 -16.93 -1.11
CA ARG A 71 1.61 -17.97 -1.89
C ARG A 71 0.64 -18.74 -2.78
N ILE A 72 -0.53 -19.11 -2.25
CA ILE A 72 -1.61 -19.75 -3.02
C ILE A 72 -2.04 -18.85 -4.18
N ILE A 73 -2.25 -17.54 -3.94
CA ILE A 73 -2.66 -16.60 -4.98
C ILE A 73 -1.64 -16.56 -6.13
N PHE A 74 -0.34 -16.44 -5.83
CA PHE A 74 0.70 -16.43 -6.85
C PHE A 74 0.76 -17.75 -7.61
N ARG A 75 0.71 -18.89 -6.90
CA ARG A 75 0.71 -20.23 -7.51
C ARG A 75 -0.46 -20.43 -8.46
N GLU A 76 -1.68 -20.18 -7.99
CA GLU A 76 -2.89 -20.36 -8.79
C GLU A 76 -2.96 -19.38 -9.96
N TYR A 77 -2.45 -18.15 -9.79
CA TYR A 77 -2.38 -17.20 -10.89
C TYR A 77 -1.40 -17.66 -11.98
N LEU A 78 -0.21 -18.14 -11.60
CA LEU A 78 0.78 -18.66 -12.55
C LEU A 78 0.23 -19.87 -13.33
N ARG A 79 -0.58 -20.71 -12.68
CA ARG A 79 -1.24 -21.87 -13.30
C ARG A 79 -2.39 -21.48 -14.23
N THR A 80 -3.31 -20.64 -13.75
CA THR A 80 -4.58 -20.36 -14.45
C THR A 80 -4.53 -19.15 -15.37
N ARG A 81 -3.53 -18.28 -15.18
CA ARG A 81 -3.37 -16.98 -15.86
C ARG A 81 -4.62 -16.10 -15.78
N SER A 82 -5.47 -16.26 -14.75
CA SER A 82 -6.75 -15.55 -14.63
C SER A 82 -7.05 -15.19 -13.18
N THR A 83 -7.19 -13.90 -12.90
CA THR A 83 -7.59 -13.42 -11.56
C THR A 83 -8.99 -13.91 -11.18
N GLY A 84 -9.89 -14.10 -12.14
CA GLY A 84 -11.21 -14.69 -11.90
C GLY A 84 -11.11 -16.14 -11.39
N LYS A 85 -10.31 -16.98 -12.07
CA LYS A 85 -10.12 -18.37 -11.66
C LYS A 85 -9.45 -18.49 -10.28
N VAL A 86 -8.57 -17.54 -9.93
CA VAL A 86 -7.99 -17.45 -8.58
C VAL A 86 -9.07 -17.13 -7.54
N VAL A 87 -9.97 -16.18 -7.83
CA VAL A 87 -11.11 -15.87 -6.93
C VAL A 87 -11.98 -17.10 -6.74
N ASP A 88 -12.36 -17.79 -7.82
CA ASP A 88 -13.20 -18.99 -7.77
C ASP A 88 -12.52 -20.09 -6.94
N TYR A 89 -11.20 -20.28 -7.11
CA TYR A 89 -10.42 -21.22 -6.33
C TYR A 89 -10.46 -20.89 -4.83
N LEU A 90 -10.20 -19.64 -4.45
CA LEU A 90 -10.23 -19.23 -3.04
C LEU A 90 -11.62 -19.39 -2.42
N HIS A 91 -12.68 -19.04 -3.17
CA HIS A 91 -14.05 -19.21 -2.69
C HIS A 91 -14.42 -20.67 -2.52
N SER A 92 -14.01 -21.56 -3.45
CA SER A 92 -14.24 -23.00 -3.34
C SER A 92 -13.61 -23.64 -2.09
N ARG A 93 -12.58 -22.98 -1.54
CA ARG A 93 -11.84 -23.40 -0.34
C ARG A 93 -12.27 -22.64 0.92
N ASN A 94 -13.31 -21.82 0.87
CA ASN A 94 -13.76 -20.94 1.96
C ASN A 94 -12.65 -20.03 2.50
N ILE A 95 -11.74 -19.57 1.63
CA ILE A 95 -10.66 -18.64 1.99
C ILE A 95 -11.15 -17.22 1.78
N PHE A 96 -11.24 -16.45 2.87
CA PHE A 96 -11.70 -15.06 2.87
C PHE A 96 -10.58 -14.09 3.23
N THR A 97 -10.81 -12.80 2.97
CA THR A 97 -9.89 -11.73 3.36
C THR A 97 -9.81 -11.60 4.89
N ARG A 98 -8.85 -10.80 5.40
CA ARG A 98 -8.68 -10.50 6.84
C ARG A 98 -9.97 -10.04 7.53
N LYS A 99 -10.86 -9.37 6.80
CA LYS A 99 -12.15 -8.87 7.30
C LYS A 99 -13.32 -9.85 7.07
N GLY A 100 -13.06 -11.07 6.63
CA GLY A 100 -14.09 -12.06 6.29
C GLY A 100 -14.79 -11.83 4.95
N ASN A 101 -14.37 -10.84 4.15
CA ASN A 101 -15.00 -10.55 2.86
C ASN A 101 -14.54 -11.52 1.76
N LYS A 102 -15.41 -11.71 0.76
CA LYS A 102 -15.08 -12.40 -0.50
C LYS A 102 -13.99 -11.66 -1.27
N TRP A 103 -13.10 -12.43 -1.90
CA TRP A 103 -12.08 -11.89 -2.81
C TRP A 103 -12.70 -11.31 -4.09
N SER A 104 -12.15 -10.18 -4.53
CA SER A 104 -12.46 -9.57 -5.83
C SER A 104 -11.28 -9.70 -6.79
N ARG A 105 -11.54 -9.66 -8.11
CA ARG A 105 -10.47 -9.68 -9.12
C ARG A 105 -9.47 -8.54 -8.93
N GLN A 106 -9.96 -7.38 -8.49
CA GLN A 106 -9.13 -6.21 -8.20
C GLN A 106 -8.21 -6.45 -7.01
N ALA A 107 -8.70 -7.06 -5.92
CA ALA A 107 -7.87 -7.41 -4.76
C ALA A 107 -6.73 -8.36 -5.15
N ILE A 108 -7.03 -9.39 -5.96
CA ILE A 108 -6.01 -10.30 -6.49
C ILE A 108 -5.01 -9.55 -7.38
N ALA A 109 -5.48 -8.67 -8.26
CA ALA A 109 -4.60 -7.89 -9.15
C ALA A 109 -3.66 -6.95 -8.37
N ILE A 110 -4.12 -6.35 -7.26
CA ILE A 110 -3.31 -5.54 -6.35
C ILE A 110 -2.24 -6.41 -5.69
N ILE A 111 -2.60 -7.62 -5.21
CA ILE A 111 -1.63 -8.54 -4.59
C ILE A 111 -0.51 -8.90 -5.57
N LEU A 112 -0.87 -9.29 -6.79
CA LEU A 112 0.10 -9.71 -7.81
C LEU A 112 1.08 -8.62 -8.24
N SER A 113 0.71 -7.34 -8.07
CA SER A 113 1.56 -6.20 -8.41
C SER A 113 2.24 -5.53 -7.23
N ASN A 114 1.92 -5.91 -6.00
CA ASN A 114 2.53 -5.30 -4.82
C ASN A 114 3.95 -5.82 -4.61
N ARG A 115 4.93 -4.94 -4.83
CA ARG A 115 6.36 -5.25 -4.76
C ARG A 115 6.83 -5.61 -3.34
N THR A 116 6.02 -5.32 -2.32
CA THR A 116 6.26 -5.74 -0.92
C THR A 116 6.39 -7.25 -0.81
N TYR A 117 5.70 -8.03 -1.63
CA TYR A 117 5.80 -9.49 -1.59
C TYR A 117 7.14 -10.05 -2.05
N ARG A 118 7.93 -9.27 -2.81
CA ARG A 118 9.30 -9.61 -3.23
C ARG A 118 10.37 -8.82 -2.47
N GLY A 119 10.07 -8.32 -1.27
CA GLY A 119 11.05 -7.64 -0.41
C GLY A 119 11.37 -6.20 -0.83
N ARG A 120 10.46 -5.50 -1.52
CA ARG A 120 10.68 -4.10 -1.95
C ARG A 120 9.66 -3.16 -1.31
N VAL A 121 10.08 -1.95 -0.98
CA VAL A 121 9.20 -0.87 -0.52
C VAL A 121 9.26 0.30 -1.51
N SER A 122 8.14 0.97 -1.72
CA SER A 122 8.06 2.06 -2.71
C SER A 122 7.13 3.18 -2.28
N TYR A 123 7.45 4.41 -2.68
CA TYR A 123 6.62 5.58 -2.48
C TYR A 123 6.82 6.58 -3.61
N GLY A 124 5.77 6.90 -4.37
CA GLY A 124 5.90 7.75 -5.56
C GLY A 124 6.84 7.11 -6.58
N ASP A 125 7.93 7.80 -6.89
CA ASP A 125 8.98 7.43 -7.84
C ASP A 125 10.12 6.62 -7.21
N ILE A 126 10.20 6.54 -5.87
CA ILE A 126 11.28 5.81 -5.20
C ILE A 126 10.91 4.36 -4.88
N GLU A 127 11.87 3.46 -5.07
CA GLU A 127 11.81 2.06 -4.65
C GLU A 127 13.15 1.62 -4.05
N THR A 128 13.08 1.00 -2.88
CA THR A 128 14.25 0.51 -2.13
C THR A 128 14.03 -0.95 -1.71
N GLU A 129 15.11 -1.62 -1.34
CA GLU A 129 15.03 -2.89 -0.61
C GLU A 129 14.32 -2.69 0.73
N GLY A 130 13.35 -3.55 1.01
CA GLY A 130 12.60 -3.54 2.26
C GLY A 130 13.37 -4.25 3.36
N LEU A 131 13.19 -3.82 4.60
CA LEU A 131 13.74 -4.49 5.77
C LEU A 131 12.94 -5.75 6.18
N HIS A 132 11.83 -6.03 5.51
CA HIS A 132 10.95 -7.15 5.79
C HIS A 132 11.29 -8.37 4.93
N GLU A 133 11.02 -9.55 5.46
CA GLU A 133 11.20 -10.80 4.71
C GLU A 133 10.22 -10.91 3.54
N PRO A 134 10.67 -11.33 2.34
CA PRO A 134 9.78 -11.56 1.20
C PRO A 134 8.91 -12.80 1.40
N ILE A 135 7.62 -12.71 1.08
CA ILE A 135 6.72 -13.89 1.05
C ILE A 135 6.90 -14.70 -0.24
N ILE A 136 7.29 -14.03 -1.34
CA ILE A 136 7.36 -14.58 -2.69
C ILE A 136 8.75 -14.36 -3.28
N GLU A 137 9.28 -15.42 -3.88
CA GLU A 137 10.53 -15.36 -4.63
C GLU A 137 10.46 -14.33 -5.78
N PRO A 138 11.49 -13.48 -5.97
CA PRO A 138 11.49 -12.49 -7.04
C PRO A 138 11.15 -13.08 -8.41
N ALA A 139 11.67 -14.28 -8.72
CA ALA A 139 11.39 -14.98 -9.96
C ALA A 139 9.90 -15.28 -10.18
N GLN A 140 9.17 -15.69 -9.14
CA GLN A 140 7.73 -15.93 -9.22
C GLN A 140 6.96 -14.62 -9.48
N PHE A 141 7.38 -13.54 -8.81
CA PHE A 141 6.79 -12.22 -8.99
C PHE A 141 6.96 -11.69 -10.42
N TYR A 142 8.17 -11.78 -10.98
CA TYR A 142 8.43 -11.35 -12.34
C TYR A 142 7.67 -12.19 -13.37
N LYS A 143 7.61 -13.51 -13.19
CA LYS A 143 6.78 -14.39 -14.05
C LYS A 143 5.31 -13.99 -14.05
N ALA A 144 4.74 -13.69 -12.87
CA ALA A 144 3.35 -13.26 -12.76
C ALA A 144 3.09 -11.93 -13.49
N ASN A 145 3.98 -10.95 -13.34
CA ASN A 145 3.81 -9.66 -14.02
C ASN A 145 4.00 -9.74 -15.53
N ALA A 146 4.92 -10.59 -16.03
CA ALA A 146 5.08 -10.82 -17.46
C ALA A 146 3.77 -11.33 -18.11
N ILE A 147 3.08 -12.26 -17.44
CA ILE A 147 1.76 -12.75 -17.89
C ILE A 147 0.72 -11.62 -17.91
N LYS A 148 0.72 -10.73 -16.90
CA LYS A 148 -0.19 -9.57 -16.89
C LYS A 148 0.06 -8.64 -18.08
N GLU A 149 1.33 -8.33 -18.37
CA GLU A 149 1.71 -7.44 -19.47
C GLU A 149 1.37 -8.02 -20.85
N GLU A 150 1.59 -9.32 -21.05
CA GLU A 150 1.18 -10.02 -22.27
C GLU A 150 -0.32 -9.83 -22.51
N LYS A 151 -1.13 -10.08 -21.49
CA LYS A 151 -2.59 -9.97 -21.59
C LYS A 151 -3.08 -8.54 -21.81
N SER A 152 -2.41 -7.52 -21.23
CA SER A 152 -2.77 -6.13 -21.51
C SER A 152 -2.46 -5.73 -22.96
N ARG A 153 -1.36 -6.24 -23.53
CA ARG A 153 -1.00 -6.00 -24.94
C ARG A 153 -2.00 -6.67 -25.90
N THR A 154 -2.45 -7.88 -25.60
CA THR A 154 -3.44 -8.60 -26.43
C THR A 154 -4.85 -8.03 -26.28
N GLY A 155 -5.23 -7.56 -25.09
CA GLY A 155 -6.55 -6.96 -24.85
C GLY A 155 -6.75 -5.60 -25.51
N SER A 156 -5.68 -4.84 -25.76
CA SER A 156 -5.74 -3.54 -26.43
C SER A 156 -5.88 -3.61 -27.96
N LYS A 157 -5.81 -4.80 -28.57
CA LYS A 157 -5.95 -5.01 -30.02
C LYS A 157 -7.37 -5.43 -30.44
N ARG A 158 -8.38 -5.24 -29.59
CA ARG A 158 -9.78 -5.58 -29.87
C ARG A 158 -10.66 -4.35 -29.79
#